data_AF-G3LJU8-F1
#
_entry.id   AF-G3LJU8-F1
#
_cell.length_a   1.000
_cell.length_b   1.000
_cell.length_c   1.000
_cell.angle_alpha   90.00
_cell.angle_beta   90.00
_cell.angle_gamma   90.00
#
_symmetry.space_group_name_H-M   'P 1'
#
loop_
_entity.id
_entity.type
_entity.pdbx_description
1 polymer ?
#
loop_
_entity_poly.entity_id
_entity_poly.type
_entity_poly.pdbx_seq_one_letter_code
_entity_poly.pdbx_strand_id
1 'polypeptide(L)'
;PEKKEKLTNLQNQIDKRSDLCKETLSKCVKDQLDILVAVRTGLKYFLSGKIRIPMNELVEIFLFLRCRNVNCKSLLPVDDCECKICSNNKGFCSSCMCPVCLRFDSASNTCSWVGCDVCSHWCHAACGIQKNLIKPGHSLKGSRGTTEMMFHCIGCNHKSE
;
A
#
# COMPACT_ATOMS: atom_id res chain seq x y z
N PRO A 1 -20.48 7.17 -6.67
CA PRO A 1 -20.17 8.21 -5.66
C PRO A 1 -20.73 7.86 -4.28
N GLU A 2 -22.05 7.71 -4.15
CA GLU A 2 -22.76 7.45 -2.90
C GLU A 2 -22.29 6.18 -2.15
N LYS A 3 -22.09 5.05 -2.85
CA LYS A 3 -21.60 3.81 -2.21
C LYS A 3 -20.19 3.94 -1.61
N LYS A 4 -19.33 4.76 -2.22
CA LYS A 4 -17.96 5.01 -1.74
C LYS A 4 -18.00 5.81 -0.45
N GLU A 5 -18.87 6.83 -0.39
CA GLU A 5 -19.07 7.64 0.81
C GLU A 5 -19.60 6.81 1.99
N LYS A 6 -20.59 5.94 1.74
CA LYS A 6 -21.09 5.00 2.76
C LYS A 6 -19.98 4.11 3.33
N LEU A 7 -19.10 3.59 2.48
CA LEU A 7 -17.95 2.79 2.93
C LEU A 7 -16.97 3.62 3.77
N THR A 8 -16.61 4.83 3.31
CA THR A 8 -15.75 5.75 4.07
C THR A 8 -16.33 6.06 5.44
N ASN A 9 -17.65 6.27 5.54
CA ASN A 9 -18.31 6.50 6.81
C ASN A 9 -18.20 5.31 7.76
N LEU A 10 -18.35 4.08 7.26
CA LEU A 10 -18.15 2.87 8.06
C LEU A 10 -16.69 2.72 8.52
N GLN A 11 -15.72 2.99 7.65
CA GLN A 11 -14.29 2.97 8.01
C GLN A 11 -13.99 3.98 9.12
N ASN A 12 -14.50 5.21 9.01
CA ASN A 12 -14.35 6.24 10.04
C ASN A 12 -15.00 5.86 11.37
N GLN A 13 -16.11 5.11 11.35
CA GLN A 13 -16.73 4.59 12.58
C GLN A 13 -15.88 3.49 13.22
N ILE A 14 -15.31 2.60 12.42
CA ILE A 14 -14.38 1.56 12.90
C ILE A 14 -13.13 2.19 13.52
N ASP A 15 -12.56 3.22 12.90
CA ASP A 15 -11.34 3.88 13.40
C ASP A 15 -11.53 4.58 14.76
N LYS A 16 -12.77 4.92 15.12
CA LYS A 16 -13.12 5.52 16.42
C LYS A 16 -13.27 4.47 17.54
N ARG A 17 -13.32 3.19 17.22
CA ARG A 17 -13.49 2.12 18.21
C ARG A 17 -12.16 1.68 18.80
N SER A 18 -11.92 2.07 20.06
CA SER A 18 -10.74 1.67 20.83
C SER A 18 -10.80 0.22 21.32
N ASP A 19 -11.99 -0.39 21.37
CA ASP A 19 -12.19 -1.74 21.87
C ASP A 19 -11.85 -2.83 20.84
N LEU A 20 -11.60 -2.47 19.58
CA LEU A 20 -11.17 -3.38 18.51
C LEU A 20 -9.64 -3.58 18.52
N CYS A 21 -9.14 -4.24 19.56
CA CYS A 21 -7.73 -4.58 19.75
C CYS A 21 -7.43 -6.06 19.41
N LYS A 22 -6.15 -6.45 19.47
CA LYS A 22 -5.71 -7.82 19.15
C LYS A 22 -6.47 -8.86 19.99
N GLU A 23 -6.66 -8.57 21.27
CA GLU A 23 -7.26 -9.47 22.26
C GLU A 23 -8.75 -9.70 21.98
N THR A 24 -9.49 -8.66 21.58
CA THR A 24 -10.92 -8.76 21.28
C THR A 24 -11.15 -9.35 19.90
N LEU A 25 -10.39 -8.93 18.89
CA LEU A 25 -10.50 -9.44 17.52
C LEU A 25 -10.15 -10.93 17.41
N SER A 26 -9.18 -11.41 18.20
CA SER A 26 -8.81 -12.83 18.22
C SER A 26 -9.92 -13.75 18.75
N LYS A 27 -10.93 -13.19 19.43
CA LYS A 27 -12.09 -13.91 19.96
C LYS A 27 -13.31 -13.82 19.04
N CYS A 28 -13.25 -13.05 17.96
CA CYS A 28 -14.36 -12.94 17.01
C CYS A 28 -14.64 -14.26 16.30
N VAL A 29 -15.91 -14.47 15.91
CA VAL A 29 -16.23 -15.49 14.91
C VAL A 29 -15.58 -15.08 13.59
N LYS A 30 -15.01 -16.05 12.87
CA LYS A 30 -14.22 -15.79 11.66
C LYS A 30 -14.97 -14.93 10.63
N ASP A 31 -16.23 -15.24 10.34
CA ASP A 31 -17.02 -14.50 9.35
C ASP A 31 -17.21 -13.01 9.74
N GLN A 32 -17.36 -12.73 11.05
CA GLN A 32 -17.45 -11.36 11.54
C GLN A 32 -16.13 -10.61 11.31
N LEU A 33 -15.00 -11.29 11.54
CA LEU A 33 -13.68 -10.72 11.31
C LEU A 33 -13.42 -10.50 9.81
N ASP A 34 -13.83 -11.43 8.94
CA ASP A 34 -13.74 -11.26 7.49
C ASP A 34 -14.54 -10.03 7.02
N ILE A 35 -15.73 -9.80 7.57
CA ILE A 35 -16.54 -8.58 7.32
C ILE A 35 -15.82 -7.32 7.80
N LEU A 36 -15.32 -7.32 9.04
CA LEU A 36 -14.59 -6.19 9.61
C LEU A 36 -13.36 -5.83 8.78
N VAL A 37 -12.58 -6.82 8.36
CA VAL A 37 -11.41 -6.65 7.48
C VAL A 37 -11.84 -6.12 6.11
N ALA A 38 -12.90 -6.67 5.51
CA ALA A 38 -13.41 -6.21 4.22
C ALA A 38 -13.84 -4.73 4.26
N VAL A 39 -14.57 -4.32 5.31
CA VAL A 39 -15.00 -2.92 5.50
C VAL A 39 -13.78 -2.03 5.75
N ARG A 40 -12.89 -2.41 6.68
CA ARG A 40 -11.72 -1.58 7.04
C ARG A 40 -10.78 -1.38 5.87
N THR A 41 -10.53 -2.43 5.07
CA THR A 41 -9.62 -2.35 3.92
C THR A 41 -10.27 -1.86 2.64
N GLY A 42 -11.60 -1.93 2.54
CA GLY A 42 -12.38 -1.67 1.34
C GLY A 42 -12.28 -2.76 0.26
N LEU A 43 -11.85 -3.97 0.62
CA LEU A 43 -11.56 -5.05 -0.33
C LEU A 43 -12.57 -6.19 -0.22
N LYS A 44 -13.35 -6.40 -1.28
CA LYS A 44 -14.44 -7.39 -1.29
C LYS A 44 -13.98 -8.85 -1.27
N TYR A 45 -12.73 -9.16 -1.63
CA TYR A 45 -12.29 -10.56 -1.77
C TYR A 45 -12.19 -11.29 -0.42
N PHE A 46 -12.10 -10.56 0.71
CA PHE A 46 -12.20 -11.14 2.05
C PHE A 46 -13.55 -11.83 2.28
N LEU A 47 -14.61 -11.40 1.58
CA LEU A 47 -15.95 -12.00 1.66
C LEU A 47 -16.17 -13.14 0.66
N SER A 48 -15.20 -13.45 -0.20
CA SER A 48 -15.42 -14.38 -1.31
C SER A 48 -15.43 -15.86 -0.91
N GLY A 49 -14.94 -16.20 0.29
CA GLY A 49 -14.74 -17.57 0.74
C GLY A 49 -13.68 -18.37 -0.03
N LYS A 50 -13.15 -17.82 -1.13
CA LYS A 50 -12.16 -18.50 -2.00
C LYS A 50 -10.77 -18.56 -1.38
N ILE A 51 -10.44 -17.59 -0.55
CA ILE A 51 -9.11 -17.45 0.06
C ILE A 51 -9.25 -17.75 1.54
N ARG A 52 -8.66 -18.85 1.99
CA ARG A 52 -8.63 -19.22 3.41
C ARG A 52 -7.48 -18.51 4.09
N ILE A 53 -7.80 -17.42 4.78
CA ILE A 53 -6.84 -16.63 5.56
C ILE A 53 -6.94 -17.04 7.03
N PRO A 54 -5.81 -17.38 7.69
CA PRO A 54 -5.76 -17.66 9.12
C PRO A 54 -6.32 -16.50 9.97
N MET A 55 -6.93 -16.82 11.11
CA MET A 55 -7.49 -15.81 12.03
C MET A 55 -6.45 -14.78 12.47
N ASN A 56 -5.24 -15.22 12.82
CA ASN A 56 -4.16 -14.32 13.24
C ASN A 56 -3.74 -13.35 12.13
N GLU A 57 -3.67 -13.81 10.87
CA GLU A 57 -3.36 -12.94 9.73
C GLU A 57 -4.47 -11.90 9.49
N LEU A 58 -5.74 -12.28 9.67
CA LEU A 58 -6.86 -11.32 9.58
C LEU A 58 -6.80 -10.25 10.67
N VAL A 59 -6.47 -10.63 11.90
CA VAL A 59 -6.25 -9.67 13.00
C VAL A 59 -5.11 -8.71 12.66
N GLU A 60 -3.99 -9.22 12.17
CA GLU A 60 -2.83 -8.41 11.78
C GLU A 60 -3.15 -7.46 10.61
N ILE A 61 -3.90 -7.93 9.60
CA ILE A 61 -4.36 -7.09 8.48
C ILE A 61 -5.31 -5.99 9.01
N PHE A 62 -6.24 -6.33 9.90
CA PHE A 62 -7.16 -5.35 10.49
C PHE A 62 -6.39 -4.26 11.25
N LEU A 63 -5.37 -4.65 12.01
CA LEU A 63 -4.54 -3.72 12.79
C LEU A 63 -3.46 -3.01 11.96
N PHE A 64 -3.42 -3.22 10.64
CA PHE A 64 -2.41 -2.67 9.73
C PHE A 64 -0.97 -3.14 10.00
N LEU A 65 -0.82 -4.31 10.63
CA LEU A 65 0.48 -4.96 10.93
C LEU A 65 0.92 -5.93 9.82
N ARG A 66 0.01 -6.31 8.93
CA ARG A 66 0.28 -7.17 7.77
C ARG A 66 -0.32 -6.57 6.51
N CYS A 67 0.36 -6.77 5.38
CA CYS A 67 -0.12 -6.34 4.07
C CYS A 67 -1.49 -6.97 3.76
N ARG A 68 -2.46 -6.12 3.40
CA ARG A 68 -3.79 -6.55 2.97
C ARG A 68 -3.77 -7.38 1.68
N ASN A 69 -2.73 -7.29 0.85
CA ASN A 69 -2.54 -8.18 -0.29
C ASN A 69 -2.10 -9.57 0.20
N VAL A 70 -3.03 -10.53 0.12
CA VAL A 70 -2.87 -11.90 0.62
C VAL A 70 -1.77 -12.70 -0.08
N ASN A 71 -1.31 -12.26 -1.26
CA ASN A 71 -0.18 -12.86 -1.95
C ASN A 71 1.17 -12.30 -1.47
N CYS A 72 1.17 -11.08 -0.92
CA CYS A 72 2.38 -10.39 -0.47
C CYS A 72 2.76 -10.81 0.95
N LYS A 73 1.78 -10.89 1.87
CA LYS A 73 1.94 -11.33 3.26
C LYS A 73 2.99 -10.61 4.11
N SER A 74 3.67 -9.58 3.61
CA SER A 74 4.68 -8.83 4.38
C SER A 74 4.11 -8.29 5.69
N LEU A 75 4.91 -8.34 6.75
CA LEU A 75 4.66 -7.55 7.96
C LEU A 75 4.95 -6.07 7.66
N LEU A 76 4.28 -5.19 8.39
CA LEU A 76 4.32 -3.74 8.16
C LEU A 76 4.85 -2.98 9.38
N PRO A 77 5.68 -1.93 9.19
CA PRO A 77 6.27 -1.53 7.92
C PRO A 77 7.26 -2.59 7.41
N VAL A 78 7.42 -2.69 6.09
CA VAL A 78 8.39 -3.62 5.49
C VAL A 78 9.80 -3.15 5.84
N ASP A 79 10.66 -4.09 6.22
CA ASP A 79 12.07 -3.86 6.61
C ASP A 79 12.23 -2.79 7.70
N ASP A 80 11.24 -2.67 8.59
CA ASP A 80 11.20 -1.67 9.67
C ASP A 80 11.38 -0.22 9.16
N CYS A 81 10.92 0.07 7.94
CA CYS A 81 11.11 1.36 7.29
C CYS A 81 10.40 2.51 8.03
N GLU A 82 11.17 3.50 8.48
CA GLU A 82 10.68 4.68 9.22
C GLU A 82 10.41 5.92 8.34
N CYS A 83 10.36 5.76 7.02
CA CYS A 83 10.16 6.92 6.14
C CYS A 83 8.76 7.55 6.31
N LYS A 84 8.63 8.83 5.97
CA LYS A 84 7.36 9.58 6.10
C LYS A 84 6.18 8.93 5.38
N ILE A 85 6.42 8.19 4.30
CA ILE A 85 5.36 7.49 3.56
C ILE A 85 4.86 6.31 4.39
N CYS A 86 5.76 5.45 4.85
CA CYS A 86 5.42 4.28 5.66
C CYS A 86 4.80 4.69 7.01
N SER A 87 5.33 5.74 7.65
CA SER A 87 4.83 6.22 8.95
C SER A 87 3.45 6.88 8.86
N ASN A 88 3.16 7.62 7.78
CA ASN A 88 1.92 8.39 7.66
C ASN A 88 0.76 7.61 7.02
N ASN A 89 1.05 6.49 6.34
CA ASN A 89 0.04 5.70 5.64
C ASN A 89 -0.14 4.34 6.30
N LYS A 90 -1.08 4.26 7.26
CA LYS A 90 -1.42 3.00 7.94
C LYS A 90 -1.74 1.91 6.93
N GLY A 91 -1.07 0.76 7.06
CA GLY A 91 -1.29 -0.41 6.20
C GLY A 91 -0.64 -0.30 4.81
N PHE A 92 0.19 0.71 4.57
CA PHE A 92 1.00 0.79 3.36
C PHE A 92 2.08 -0.29 3.37
N CYS A 93 2.20 -1.03 2.27
CA CYS A 93 3.22 -2.05 2.05
C CYS A 93 4.15 -1.63 0.91
N SER A 94 5.39 -1.25 1.21
CA SER A 94 6.36 -0.87 0.17
C SER A 94 6.76 -2.04 -0.73
N SER A 95 6.58 -3.31 -0.30
CA SER A 95 6.86 -4.48 -1.15
C SER A 95 5.89 -4.62 -2.33
N CYS A 96 4.67 -4.10 -2.24
CA CYS A 96 3.66 -4.35 -3.28
C CYS A 96 2.68 -3.21 -3.56
N MET A 97 2.70 -2.11 -2.80
CA MET A 97 1.79 -0.98 -3.01
C MET A 97 2.50 0.24 -3.57
N CYS A 98 1.82 0.92 -4.48
CA CYS A 98 2.27 2.19 -5.02
C CYS A 98 2.05 3.31 -3.98
N PRO A 99 3.08 4.06 -3.57
CA PRO A 99 2.96 5.12 -2.57
C PRO A 99 2.15 6.33 -3.05
N VAL A 100 1.84 6.42 -4.35
CA VAL A 100 1.02 7.49 -4.92
C VAL A 100 -0.47 7.21 -4.79
N CYS A 101 -0.92 5.99 -5.07
CA CYS A 101 -2.36 5.65 -5.06
C CYS A 101 -2.74 4.64 -3.97
N LEU A 102 -1.76 4.16 -3.20
CA LEU A 102 -1.89 3.19 -2.10
C LEU A 102 -2.53 1.86 -2.52
N ARG A 103 -2.54 1.56 -3.81
CA ARG A 103 -3.03 0.29 -4.37
C ARG A 103 -1.85 -0.59 -4.73
N PHE A 104 -2.02 -1.89 -4.53
CA PHE A 104 -1.16 -2.91 -5.11
C PHE A 104 -1.70 -3.28 -6.49
N ASP A 105 -0.80 -3.64 -7.41
CA ASP A 105 -1.22 -4.26 -8.66
C ASP A 105 -1.51 -5.74 -8.44
N SER A 106 -2.59 -6.21 -9.05
CA SER A 106 -2.87 -7.65 -9.19
C SER A 106 -2.21 -8.25 -10.43
N ALA A 107 -1.59 -7.44 -11.29
CA ALA A 107 -0.88 -7.86 -12.49
C ALA A 107 0.62 -7.95 -12.18
N SER A 108 1.12 -9.17 -11.96
CA SER A 108 2.56 -9.45 -11.99
C SER A 108 3.09 -9.35 -13.43
N ASN A 109 4.33 -8.92 -13.60
CA ASN A 109 5.09 -8.98 -14.87
C ASN A 109 4.68 -8.01 -15.98
N THR A 110 4.08 -6.87 -15.65
CA THR A 110 3.98 -5.73 -16.58
C THR A 110 5.08 -4.71 -16.26
N CYS A 111 5.60 -3.99 -17.26
CA CYS A 111 6.52 -2.85 -17.08
C CYS A 111 5.81 -1.63 -16.44
N SER A 112 5.02 -1.88 -15.40
CA SER A 112 4.07 -0.94 -14.82
C SER A 112 4.63 -0.22 -13.61
N TRP A 113 5.89 -0.45 -13.22
CA TRP A 113 6.50 0.10 -12.01
C TRP A 113 7.81 0.82 -12.33
N VAL A 114 8.05 1.93 -11.63
CA VAL A 114 9.32 2.66 -11.60
C VAL A 114 9.76 2.77 -10.14
N GLY A 115 11.06 2.58 -9.89
CA GLY A 115 11.60 2.42 -8.54
C GLY A 115 12.73 3.40 -8.25
N CYS A 116 12.91 3.68 -6.96
CA CYS A 116 14.11 4.36 -6.47
C CYS A 116 15.22 3.33 -6.21
N ASP A 117 16.39 3.53 -6.82
CA ASP A 117 17.60 2.71 -6.64
C ASP A 117 18.23 2.87 -5.24
N VAL A 118 17.87 3.90 -4.49
CA VAL A 118 18.36 4.12 -3.11
C VAL A 118 17.48 3.48 -2.05
N CYS A 119 16.18 3.74 -2.08
CA CYS A 119 15.27 3.33 -0.99
C CYS A 119 14.27 2.24 -1.39
N SER A 120 14.40 1.70 -2.60
CA SER A 120 13.57 0.61 -3.14
C SER A 120 12.06 0.85 -3.02
N HIS A 121 11.63 2.11 -3.00
CA HIS A 121 10.22 2.46 -3.13
C HIS A 121 9.84 2.46 -4.61
N TRP A 122 8.85 1.64 -4.94
CA TRP A 122 8.32 1.50 -6.29
C TRP A 122 6.96 2.17 -6.39
N CYS A 123 6.69 2.86 -7.49
CA CYS A 123 5.37 3.40 -7.81
C CYS A 123 4.93 2.93 -9.19
N HIS A 124 3.61 2.86 -9.42
CA HIS A 124 3.13 2.59 -10.77
C HIS A 124 3.65 3.69 -11.71
N ALA A 125 4.23 3.33 -12.86
CA ALA A 125 4.74 4.27 -13.84
C ALA A 125 3.66 5.30 -14.25
N ALA A 126 2.42 4.87 -14.47
CA ALA A 126 1.29 5.75 -14.75
C ALA A 126 1.00 6.74 -13.61
N CYS A 127 1.12 6.30 -12.34
CA CYS A 127 0.99 7.20 -11.20
C CYS A 127 2.16 8.19 -11.12
N GLY A 128 3.38 7.74 -11.42
CA GLY A 128 4.57 8.58 -11.51
C GLY A 128 4.42 9.67 -12.57
N ILE A 129 3.96 9.33 -13.77
CA ILE A 129 3.67 10.28 -14.86
C ILE A 129 2.59 11.28 -14.43
N GLN A 130 1.45 10.79 -13.92
CA GLN A 130 0.35 11.65 -13.50
C GLN A 130 0.75 12.64 -12.40
N LYS A 131 1.70 12.26 -11.53
CA LYS A 131 2.24 13.11 -10.47
C LYS A 131 3.50 13.89 -10.87
N ASN A 132 3.90 13.85 -12.14
CA ASN A 132 5.09 14.52 -12.64
C ASN A 132 6.38 14.13 -11.87
N LEU A 133 6.46 12.85 -11.47
CA LEU A 133 7.62 12.26 -10.81
C LEU A 133 8.63 11.72 -11.82
N ILE A 134 8.20 11.39 -13.04
CA ILE A 134 9.06 10.98 -14.15
C ILE A 134 9.19 12.18 -15.08
N LYS A 135 10.37 12.81 -15.12
CA LYS A 135 10.59 14.05 -15.88
C LYS A 135 12.05 14.22 -16.29
N PRO A 136 12.34 15.02 -17.34
CA PRO A 136 13.71 15.27 -17.77
C PRO A 136 14.56 15.86 -16.63
N GLY A 137 15.75 15.31 -16.44
CA GLY A 137 16.79 15.80 -15.55
C GLY A 137 18.12 15.91 -16.28
N HIS A 138 19.09 16.63 -15.69
CA HIS A 138 20.43 16.71 -16.23
C HIS A 138 21.10 15.33 -16.12
N SER A 139 21.55 14.79 -17.25
CA SER A 139 22.35 13.56 -17.24
C SER A 139 23.68 13.83 -16.55
N LEU A 140 24.05 12.96 -15.61
CA LEU A 140 25.38 12.95 -14.99
C LEU A 140 26.42 12.22 -15.86
N LYS A 141 25.98 11.40 -16.82
CA LYS A 141 26.82 10.53 -17.65
C LYS A 141 26.93 10.95 -19.11
N GLY A 142 26.03 11.81 -19.60
CA GLY A 142 25.99 12.29 -20.98
C GLY A 142 26.81 13.55 -21.26
N SER A 143 27.00 13.88 -22.54
CA SER A 143 27.61 15.12 -22.99
C SER A 143 26.86 16.35 -22.45
N ARG A 144 27.56 17.46 -22.14
CA ARG A 144 26.93 18.72 -21.68
C ARG A 144 25.72 19.07 -22.53
N GLY A 145 24.52 19.03 -21.93
CA GLY A 145 23.27 19.39 -22.58
C GLY A 145 22.28 18.24 -22.83
N THR A 146 22.66 16.98 -22.61
CA THR A 146 21.71 15.86 -22.72
C THR A 146 20.83 15.75 -21.47
N THR A 147 19.52 15.64 -21.68
CA THR A 147 18.54 15.37 -20.62
C THR A 147 18.11 13.92 -20.66
N GLU A 148 18.02 13.29 -19.49
CA GLU A 148 17.52 11.92 -19.32
C GLU A 148 16.22 11.96 -18.51
N MET A 149 15.35 10.98 -18.72
CA MET A 149 14.12 10.87 -17.94
C MET A 149 14.45 10.31 -16.57
N MET A 150 14.27 11.12 -15.52
CA MET A 150 14.60 10.73 -14.15
C MET A 150 13.34 10.51 -13.32
N PHE A 151 13.34 9.48 -12.48
CA PHE A 151 12.33 9.26 -11.46
C PHE A 151 12.67 9.98 -10.16
N HIS A 152 11.77 10.86 -9.72
CA HIS A 152 11.88 11.61 -8.49
C HIS A 152 11.11 10.87 -7.40
N CYS A 153 11.85 10.17 -6.53
CA CYS A 153 11.27 9.35 -5.48
C CYS A 153 10.55 10.21 -4.43
N ILE A 154 9.25 9.95 -4.20
CA ILE A 154 8.50 10.66 -3.15
C ILE A 154 8.90 10.27 -1.71
N GLY A 155 9.61 9.14 -1.54
CA GLY A 155 10.03 8.64 -0.23
C GLY A 155 11.30 9.30 0.31
N CYS A 156 12.32 9.42 -0.54
CA CYS A 156 13.63 9.98 -0.15
C CYS A 156 14.05 11.22 -0.95
N ASN A 157 13.23 11.69 -1.89
CA ASN A 157 13.52 12.81 -2.78
C ASN A 157 14.75 12.62 -3.71
N HIS A 158 15.27 11.40 -3.78
CA HIS A 158 16.34 11.01 -4.69
C HIS A 158 15.85 11.00 -6.15
N LYS A 159 16.76 11.25 -7.09
CA LYS A 159 16.51 11.22 -8.54
C LYS A 159 17.20 9.98 -9.13
N SER A 160 16.43 8.93 -9.37
CA SER A 160 16.92 7.69 -9.98
C SER A 160 16.85 7.78 -11.49
N GLU A 161 17.88 7.27 -12.16
CA GLU A 161 17.93 7.07 -13.62
C GLU A 161 17.11 5.85 -14.03
#